data_AF-A0A1R4HHI8-F1
#
_entry.id   AF-A0A1R4HHI8-F1
#
_cell.length_a   1.000
_cell.length_b   1.000
_cell.length_c   1.000
_cell.angle_alpha   90.00
_cell.angle_beta   90.00
_cell.angle_gamma   90.00
#
_symmetry.space_group_name_H-M   'P 1'
#
loop_
_entity.id
_entity.type
_entity.pdbx_description
1 polymer ?
#
loop_
_entity_poly.entity_id
_entity_poly.type
_entity_poly.pdbx_seq_one_letter_code
_entity_poly.pdbx_strand_id
1 'polypeptide(L)'
;MSTTPLPLRDIHLPEAISWWPLALGWWLLALLIPVLLVFAYRAFKRVTRKNAVKKALKIARKHLDSIEKDADMGSMQKLCELSVLIRRVAISVAPRAEVAGLTGRAWLEFLDNGLKDAPFSIGVGRLLVDAPYRKTPPTDPEITQLLDVCRNWLKTCARQKR
;
A
#
# COMPACT_ATOMS: atom_id res chain seq x y z
N MET A 1 88.62 -23.66 -42.89
CA MET A 1 87.28 -23.26 -43.35
C MET A 1 86.40 -23.13 -42.12
N SER A 2 86.18 -21.91 -41.66
CA SER A 2 85.48 -21.63 -40.39
C SER A 2 84.02 -21.30 -40.69
N THR A 3 83.09 -22.20 -40.38
CA THR A 3 81.65 -21.95 -40.52
C THR A 3 81.18 -21.09 -39.36
N THR A 4 80.89 -19.82 -39.64
CA THR A 4 80.33 -18.88 -38.67
C THR A 4 78.86 -19.22 -38.46
N PRO A 5 78.41 -19.68 -37.28
CA PRO A 5 77.00 -19.97 -37.07
C PRO A 5 76.19 -18.67 -37.03
N LEU A 6 75.11 -18.62 -37.81
CA LEU A 6 74.15 -17.50 -37.79
C LEU A 6 73.54 -17.37 -36.39
N PRO A 7 73.50 -16.17 -35.80
CA PRO A 7 72.84 -15.97 -34.51
C PRO A 7 71.33 -16.04 -34.72
N LEU A 8 70.75 -17.19 -34.38
CA LEU A 8 69.31 -17.41 -34.42
C LEU A 8 68.67 -16.57 -33.30
N ARG A 9 67.84 -15.61 -33.68
CA ARG A 9 67.20 -14.65 -32.76
C ARG A 9 65.91 -15.29 -32.23
N ASP A 10 65.79 -15.38 -30.91
CA ASP A 10 64.67 -16.03 -30.22
C ASP A 10 63.32 -15.43 -30.64
N ILE A 11 62.33 -16.31 -30.80
CA ILE A 11 60.96 -15.95 -31.17
C ILE A 11 60.26 -15.40 -29.90
N HIS A 12 60.09 -14.09 -29.83
CA HIS A 12 59.27 -13.47 -28.78
C HIS A 12 57.79 -13.83 -28.99
N LEU A 13 57.22 -14.63 -28.09
CA LEU A 13 55.76 -14.80 -28.03
C LEU A 13 55.12 -13.47 -27.61
N PRO A 14 53.98 -13.07 -28.20
CA PRO A 14 53.27 -11.90 -27.75
C PRO A 14 52.86 -12.10 -26.28
N GLU A 15 53.14 -11.10 -25.44
CA GLU A 15 52.64 -11.08 -24.07
C GLU A 15 51.13 -11.33 -24.09
N ALA A 16 50.67 -12.22 -23.20
CA ALA A 16 49.27 -12.59 -23.10
C ALA A 16 48.42 -11.32 -23.03
N ILE A 17 47.40 -11.24 -23.89
CA ILE A 17 46.49 -10.09 -23.96
C ILE A 17 45.90 -9.92 -22.56
N SER A 18 46.44 -8.96 -21.81
CA SER A 18 45.84 -8.54 -20.57
C SER A 18 44.49 -7.94 -20.94
N TRP A 19 43.43 -8.65 -20.60
CA TRP A 19 42.02 -8.26 -20.51
C TRP A 19 41.74 -6.97 -19.68
N TRP A 20 42.74 -6.12 -19.52
CA TRP A 20 42.79 -4.90 -18.72
C TRP A 20 42.94 -3.70 -19.66
N PRO A 21 42.23 -2.58 -19.45
CA PRO A 21 41.26 -2.33 -18.40
C PRO A 21 39.90 -2.84 -18.82
N LEU A 22 39.12 -3.41 -17.89
CA LEU A 22 37.68 -3.54 -18.07
C LEU A 22 37.16 -2.19 -18.59
N ALA A 23 36.76 -2.14 -19.86
CA ALA A 23 36.30 -0.92 -20.50
C ALA A 23 35.28 -0.25 -19.58
N LEU A 24 35.31 1.08 -19.47
CA LEU A 24 34.47 1.88 -18.55
C LEU A 24 32.98 1.46 -18.54
N GLY A 25 32.49 0.86 -19.62
CA GLY A 25 31.16 0.25 -19.73
C GLY A 25 30.84 -0.81 -18.66
N TRP A 26 31.80 -1.58 -18.16
CA TRP A 26 31.55 -2.56 -17.07
C TRP A 26 31.29 -1.89 -15.74
N TRP A 27 31.98 -0.77 -15.46
CA TRP A 27 31.73 0.02 -14.27
C TRP A 27 30.35 0.68 -14.32
N LEU A 28 29.94 1.16 -15.51
CA LEU A 28 28.58 1.62 -15.74
C LEU A 28 27.56 0.49 -15.51
N LEU A 29 27.83 -0.72 -16.00
CA LEU A 29 26.95 -1.87 -15.79
C LEU A 29 26.83 -2.25 -14.31
N ALA A 30 27.97 -2.29 -13.60
CA ALA A 30 28.03 -2.61 -12.18
C ALA A 30 27.25 -1.62 -11.32
N LEU A 31 27.18 -0.35 -11.73
CA LEU A 31 26.37 0.68 -11.07
C LEU A 31 24.91 0.70 -11.55
N LEU A 32 24.67 0.39 -12.83
CA LEU A 32 23.32 0.39 -13.42
C LEU A 32 22.45 -0.75 -12.88
N ILE A 33 23.01 -1.94 -12.70
CA ILE A 33 22.30 -3.12 -12.19
C ILE A 33 21.62 -2.86 -10.83
N PRO A 34 22.32 -2.39 -9.78
CA PRO A 34 21.68 -2.13 -8.49
C PRO A 34 20.63 -1.01 -8.58
N VAL A 35 20.86 0.03 -9.40
CA VAL A 35 19.87 1.10 -9.61
C VAL A 35 18.59 0.54 -10.22
N LEU A 36 18.70 -0.30 -11.26
CA LEU A 36 17.56 -0.96 -11.89
C LEU A 36 16.85 -1.91 -10.92
N LEU A 37 17.58 -2.68 -10.12
CA LEU A 37 17.00 -3.56 -9.11
C LEU A 37 16.23 -2.79 -8.05
N VAL A 38 16.78 -1.69 -7.52
CA VAL A 38 16.09 -0.83 -6.56
C VAL A 38 14.84 -0.21 -7.18
N PHE A 39 14.95 0.26 -8.42
CA PHE A 39 13.82 0.84 -9.13
C PHE A 39 12.72 -0.19 -9.38
N ALA A 40 13.07 -1.37 -9.89
CA ALA A 40 12.16 -2.48 -10.14
C ALA A 40 11.50 -2.96 -8.85
N TYR A 41 12.25 -3.11 -7.75
CA TYR A 41 11.71 -3.46 -6.45
C TYR A 41 10.69 -2.42 -5.95
N ARG A 42 11.02 -1.13 -6.06
CA ARG A 42 10.08 -0.05 -5.67
C ARG A 42 8.85 -0.01 -6.56
N ALA A 43 9.00 -0.20 -7.86
CA ALA A 43 7.89 -0.25 -8.81
C ALA A 43 6.98 -1.46 -8.52
N PHE A 44 7.55 -2.65 -8.33
CA PHE A 44 6.83 -3.87 -8.01
C PHE A 44 6.06 -3.72 -6.68
N LYS A 45 6.72 -3.20 -5.63
CA LYS A 45 6.06 -2.92 -4.34
C LYS A 45 4.94 -1.89 -4.47
N ARG A 46 5.08 -0.87 -5.33
CA ARG A 46 4.00 0.10 -5.60
C ARG A 46 2.83 -0.55 -6.34
N VAL A 47 3.08 -1.34 -7.38
CA VAL A 47 2.04 -1.97 -8.21
C VAL A 47 1.26 -3.01 -7.41
N THR A 48 1.95 -3.89 -6.68
CA THR A 48 1.31 -4.89 -5.81
C THR A 48 0.42 -4.26 -4.75
N ARG A 49 0.88 -3.18 -4.09
CA ARG A 49 0.06 -2.43 -3.12
C ARG A 49 -1.18 -1.80 -3.76
N LYS A 50 -1.06 -1.21 -4.96
CA LYS A 50 -2.22 -0.62 -5.67
C LYS A 50 -3.28 -1.68 -5.96
N ASN A 51 -2.88 -2.86 -6.44
CA ASN A 51 -3.80 -3.95 -6.76
C ASN A 51 -4.46 -4.55 -5.51
N ALA A 52 -3.70 -4.74 -4.43
CA ALA A 52 -4.22 -5.22 -3.15
C ALA A 52 -5.28 -4.25 -2.57
N VAL A 53 -5.03 -2.95 -2.60
CA VAL A 53 -5.97 -1.92 -2.11
C VAL A 53 -7.27 -1.92 -2.93
N LYS A 54 -7.18 -2.00 -4.26
CA LYS A 54 -8.37 -2.08 -5.12
C LYS A 54 -9.23 -3.30 -4.80
N LYS A 55 -8.60 -4.47 -4.60
CA LYS A 55 -9.30 -5.69 -4.18
C LYS A 55 -9.93 -5.53 -2.81
N ALA A 56 -9.20 -4.98 -1.84
CA ALA A 56 -9.70 -4.73 -0.49
C ALA A 56 -10.92 -3.80 -0.48
N LEU A 57 -10.89 -2.70 -1.24
CA LEU A 57 -12.03 -1.78 -1.38
C LEU A 57 -13.25 -2.45 -2.03
N LYS A 58 -13.04 -3.31 -3.04
CA LYS A 58 -14.13 -4.07 -3.68
C LYS A 58 -14.78 -5.05 -2.70
N ILE A 59 -13.97 -5.76 -1.92
CA ILE A 59 -14.45 -6.68 -0.88
C ILE A 59 -15.19 -5.91 0.21
N ALA A 60 -14.66 -4.75 0.62
CA ALA A 60 -15.27 -3.94 1.66
C ALA A 60 -16.64 -3.39 1.26
N ARG A 61 -16.82 -2.96 0.00
CA ARG A 61 -18.15 -2.56 -0.50
C ARG A 61 -19.15 -3.71 -0.48
N LYS A 62 -18.73 -4.90 -0.91
CA LYS A 62 -19.59 -6.09 -0.83
C LYS A 62 -19.97 -6.41 0.61
N HIS A 63 -19.02 -6.31 1.54
CA HIS A 63 -19.29 -6.55 2.95
C HIS A 63 -20.26 -5.52 3.53
N LEU A 64 -20.11 -4.25 3.15
CA LEU A 64 -21.05 -3.18 3.52
C LEU A 64 -22.48 -3.49 3.03
N ASP A 65 -22.63 -3.93 1.77
CA ASP A 65 -23.93 -4.31 1.21
C ASP A 65 -24.52 -5.55 1.92
N SER A 66 -23.67 -6.48 2.39
CA SER A 66 -24.10 -7.62 3.19
C SER A 66 -24.62 -7.18 4.57
N ILE A 67 -23.90 -6.29 5.26
CA ILE A 67 -24.33 -5.76 6.58
C ILE A 67 -25.67 -5.02 6.47
N GLU A 68 -25.88 -4.27 5.39
CA GLU A 68 -27.12 -3.54 5.16
C GLU A 68 -28.32 -4.49 4.93
N LYS A 69 -28.13 -5.54 4.13
CA LYS A 69 -29.19 -6.49 3.75
C LYS A 69 -29.50 -7.55 4.80
N ASP A 70 -28.60 -7.75 5.75
CA ASP A 70 -28.80 -8.70 6.84
C ASP A 70 -29.85 -8.14 7.82
N ALA A 71 -31.08 -8.65 7.72
CA ALA A 71 -32.20 -8.25 8.55
C ALA A 71 -32.15 -8.89 9.95
N ASP A 72 -31.46 -10.03 10.10
CA ASP A 72 -31.31 -10.73 11.38
C ASP A 72 -30.22 -10.08 12.26
N MET A 73 -29.30 -9.32 11.65
CA MET A 73 -28.25 -8.61 12.36
C MET A 73 -28.81 -7.39 13.12
N GLY A 74 -28.69 -7.42 14.45
CA GLY A 74 -29.11 -6.29 15.30
C GLY A 74 -28.28 -5.02 15.09
N SER A 75 -28.84 -3.86 15.40
CA SER A 75 -28.24 -2.53 15.15
C SER A 75 -26.87 -2.35 15.81
N MET A 76 -26.66 -2.92 17.01
CA MET A 76 -25.36 -2.94 17.68
C MET A 76 -24.32 -3.79 16.95
N GLN A 77 -24.73 -4.95 16.42
CA GLN A 77 -23.84 -5.84 15.68
C GLN A 77 -23.44 -5.22 14.34
N LYS A 78 -24.38 -4.56 13.65
CA LYS A 78 -24.09 -3.75 12.45
C LYS A 78 -23.06 -2.66 12.75
N LEU A 79 -23.19 -1.94 13.87
CA LEU A 79 -22.22 -0.92 14.28
C LEU A 79 -20.82 -1.50 14.50
N CYS A 80 -20.71 -2.62 15.22
CA CYS A 80 -19.44 -3.29 15.46
C CYS A 80 -18.78 -3.75 14.14
N GLU A 81 -19.54 -4.41 13.26
CA GLU A 81 -19.04 -4.85 11.95
C GLU A 81 -18.58 -3.67 11.08
N LEU A 82 -19.32 -2.56 11.08
CA LEU A 82 -18.92 -1.32 10.40
C LEU A 82 -17.61 -0.76 10.95
N SER A 83 -17.44 -0.73 12.27
CA SER A 83 -16.21 -0.25 12.91
C SER A 83 -14.99 -1.07 12.51
N VAL A 84 -15.13 -2.40 12.51
CA VAL A 84 -14.07 -3.34 12.12
C VAL A 84 -13.76 -3.20 10.63
N LEU A 85 -14.80 -3.12 9.79
CA LEU A 85 -14.66 -2.98 8.35
C LEU A 85 -13.88 -1.71 7.97
N ILE A 86 -14.30 -0.55 8.49
CA ILE A 86 -13.63 0.72 8.18
C ILE A 86 -12.20 0.72 8.70
N ARG A 87 -11.95 0.19 9.90
CA ARG A 87 -10.59 0.10 10.45
C ARG A 87 -9.68 -0.79 9.60
N ARG A 88 -10.18 -1.94 9.14
CA ARG A 88 -9.45 -2.84 8.23
C ARG A 88 -9.14 -2.18 6.88
N VAL A 89 -10.09 -1.42 6.32
CA VAL A 89 -9.90 -0.70 5.07
C VAL A 89 -8.89 0.42 5.24
N ALA A 90 -8.96 1.21 6.31
CA ALA A 90 -8.02 2.31 6.56
C ALA A 90 -6.57 1.81 6.64
N ILE A 91 -6.33 0.73 7.38
CA ILE A 91 -5.00 0.08 7.47
C ILE A 91 -4.53 -0.45 6.12
N SER A 92 -5.46 -0.86 5.24
CA SER A 92 -5.14 -1.34 3.90
C SER A 92 -4.82 -0.19 2.93
N VAL A 93 -5.54 0.92 3.02
CA VAL A 93 -5.44 2.07 2.10
C VAL A 93 -4.24 2.96 2.43
N ALA A 94 -3.94 3.19 3.71
CA ALA A 94 -2.87 4.07 4.18
C ALA A 94 -1.67 3.29 4.77
N PRO A 95 -0.50 3.92 4.98
CA PRO A 95 0.62 3.28 5.66
C PRO A 95 0.24 2.83 7.08
N ARG A 96 0.50 1.56 7.42
CA ARG A 96 0.17 1.00 8.75
C ARG A 96 0.77 1.82 9.90
N ALA A 97 1.95 2.39 9.71
CA ALA A 97 2.63 3.21 10.71
C ALA A 97 1.86 4.50 11.08
N GLU A 98 1.12 5.07 10.12
CA GLU A 98 0.38 6.31 10.34
C GLU A 98 -1.01 6.06 10.93
N VAL A 99 -1.65 4.92 10.57
CA VAL A 99 -3.07 4.68 10.92
C VAL A 99 -3.26 3.76 12.11
N ALA A 100 -2.39 2.78 12.35
CA ALA A 100 -2.62 1.76 13.37
C ALA A 100 -2.68 2.34 14.80
N GLY A 101 -1.96 3.43 15.05
CA GLY A 101 -1.93 4.12 16.34
C GLY A 101 -3.07 5.12 16.56
N LEU A 102 -3.89 5.42 15.55
CA LEU A 102 -4.94 6.44 15.67
C LEU A 102 -6.13 5.91 16.48
N THR A 103 -6.52 6.67 17.50
CA THR A 103 -7.66 6.37 18.38
C THR A 103 -8.49 7.63 18.63
N GLY A 104 -9.74 7.43 19.06
CA GLY A 104 -10.63 8.51 19.45
C GLY A 104 -10.83 9.56 18.34
N ARG A 105 -10.59 10.83 18.69
CA ARG A 105 -10.78 11.97 17.78
C ARG A 105 -9.81 11.97 16.61
N ALA A 106 -8.54 11.62 16.82
CA ALA A 106 -7.55 11.57 15.75
C ALA A 106 -7.89 10.53 14.67
N TRP A 107 -8.58 9.44 15.07
CA TRP A 107 -9.12 8.46 14.15
C TRP A 107 -10.26 9.03 13.28
N LEU A 108 -11.19 9.78 13.89
CA LEU A 108 -12.30 10.40 13.16
C LEU A 108 -11.79 11.48 12.19
N GLU A 109 -10.82 12.30 12.61
CA GLU A 109 -10.20 13.33 11.77
C GLU A 109 -9.47 12.72 10.57
N PHE A 110 -8.83 11.55 10.76
CA PHE A 110 -8.25 10.79 9.66
C PHE A 110 -9.31 10.32 8.66
N LEU A 111 -10.47 9.85 9.13
CA LEU A 111 -11.55 9.41 8.25
C LEU A 111 -12.19 10.57 7.49
N ASP A 112 -12.26 11.75 8.09
CA ASP A 112 -12.76 12.96 7.42
C ASP A 112 -11.82 13.49 6.34
N ASN A 113 -10.57 13.01 6.30
CA ASN A 113 -9.61 13.40 5.29
C ASN A 113 -10.10 12.99 3.87
N GLY A 114 -10.48 13.98 3.07
CA GLY A 114 -11.02 13.80 1.72
C GLY A 114 -12.55 13.80 1.63
N LEU A 115 -13.26 13.91 2.76
CA LEU A 115 -14.70 14.14 2.81
C LEU A 115 -15.02 15.63 3.03
N LYS A 116 -16.20 16.06 2.59
CA LYS A 116 -16.74 17.38 2.94
C LYS A 116 -17.50 17.28 4.26
N ASP A 117 -17.50 18.35 5.04
CA ASP A 117 -18.34 18.54 6.24
C ASP A 117 -18.03 17.64 7.46
N ALA A 118 -16.89 16.95 7.45
CA ALA A 118 -16.40 16.14 8.56
C ALA A 118 -17.46 15.20 9.22
N PRO A 119 -18.12 14.33 8.43
CA PRO A 119 -19.25 13.51 8.91
C PRO A 119 -18.84 12.50 9.99
N PHE A 120 -17.56 12.15 10.12
CA PHE A 120 -17.06 11.29 11.19
C PHE A 120 -16.78 12.06 12.47
N SER A 121 -16.14 13.22 12.40
CA SER A 121 -15.79 14.01 13.60
C SER A 121 -16.94 14.84 14.13
N ILE A 122 -17.92 15.24 13.32
CA ILE A 122 -19.04 16.09 13.73
C ILE A 122 -20.39 15.35 13.67
N GLY A 123 -20.53 14.41 12.74
CA GLY A 123 -21.78 13.70 12.50
C GLY A 123 -21.91 12.33 13.16
N VAL A 124 -22.73 11.48 12.54
CA VAL A 124 -23.07 10.12 13.00
C VAL A 124 -21.87 9.18 13.04
N GLY A 125 -20.75 9.51 12.38
CA GLY A 125 -19.57 8.65 12.38
C GLY A 125 -18.84 8.57 13.74
N ARG A 126 -19.16 9.46 14.69
CA ARG A 126 -18.71 9.34 16.09
C ARG A 126 -19.13 8.03 16.74
N LEU A 127 -20.25 7.46 16.29
CA LEU A 127 -20.74 6.17 16.75
C LEU A 127 -19.70 5.05 16.61
N LEU A 128 -18.76 5.14 15.66
CA LEU A 128 -17.70 4.14 15.49
C LEU A 128 -16.69 4.10 16.64
N VAL A 129 -16.49 5.22 17.33
CA VAL A 129 -15.59 5.32 18.49
C VAL A 129 -16.35 5.05 19.78
N ASP A 130 -17.60 5.49 19.84
CA ASP A 130 -18.43 5.35 21.04
C ASP A 130 -19.05 3.95 21.17
N ALA A 131 -19.01 3.13 20.11
CA ALA A 131 -19.59 1.77 20.07
C ALA A 131 -19.25 0.90 21.30
N PRO A 132 -17.99 0.79 21.78
CA PRO A 132 -17.66 -0.06 22.92
C PRO A 132 -18.15 0.48 24.26
N TYR A 133 -18.46 1.78 24.33
CA TYR A 133 -18.79 2.49 25.57
C TYR A 133 -20.28 2.85 25.68
N ARG A 134 -21.07 2.59 24.63
CA ARG A 134 -22.51 2.93 24.59
C ARG A 134 -23.31 1.86 25.32
N LYS A 135 -24.14 2.30 26.28
CA LYS A 135 -25.08 1.44 27.03
C LYS A 135 -26.37 1.15 26.25
N THR A 136 -26.71 2.00 25.29
CA THR A 136 -27.92 1.89 24.48
C THR A 136 -27.57 1.51 23.04
N PRO A 137 -28.33 0.59 22.41
CA PRO A 137 -28.13 0.26 21.01
C PRO A 137 -28.43 1.49 20.13
N PRO A 138 -27.73 1.63 19.00
CA PRO A 138 -28.01 2.68 18.03
C PRO A 138 -29.41 2.52 17.46
N THR A 139 -30.08 3.62 17.15
CA THR A 139 -31.37 3.56 16.45
C THR A 139 -31.15 3.19 14.98
N ASP A 140 -32.10 2.50 14.36
CA ASP A 140 -32.02 2.13 12.94
C ASP A 140 -31.70 3.32 11.99
N PRO A 141 -32.31 4.52 12.11
CA PRO A 141 -31.92 5.67 11.31
C PRO A 141 -30.46 6.10 11.51
N GLU A 142 -29.90 5.96 12.73
CA GLU A 142 -28.48 6.25 12.97
C GLU A 142 -27.58 5.27 12.20
N ILE A 143 -27.95 3.98 12.16
CA ILE A 143 -27.22 2.95 11.41
C ILE A 143 -27.32 3.19 9.90
N THR A 144 -28.51 3.52 9.39
CA THR A 144 -28.68 3.84 7.97
C THR A 144 -27.84 5.04 7.55
N GLN A 145 -27.84 6.11 8.34
CA GLN A 145 -26.98 7.28 8.06
C GLN A 145 -25.48 6.91 8.15
N LEU A 146 -25.09 6.08 9.11
CA LEU A 146 -23.70 5.62 9.25
C LEU A 146 -23.25 4.78 8.05
N LEU A 147 -24.13 3.90 7.54
CA LEU A 147 -23.90 3.13 6.33
C LEU A 147 -23.63 4.04 5.13
N ASP A 148 -24.42 5.10 4.95
CA ASP A 148 -24.24 6.07 3.88
C ASP A 148 -22.92 6.83 3.99
N VAL A 149 -22.55 7.26 5.19
CA VAL A 149 -21.25 7.92 5.44
C VAL A 149 -20.10 6.97 5.13
N CYS A 150 -20.18 5.71 5.58
CA CYS A 150 -19.20 4.67 5.28
C CYS A 150 -19.09 4.39 3.78
N ARG A 151 -20.23 4.31 3.07
CA ARG A 151 -20.30 4.12 1.62
C ARG A 151 -19.65 5.27 0.88
N ASN A 152 -19.89 6.51 1.31
CA ASN A 152 -19.28 7.70 0.73
C ASN A 152 -17.76 7.71 0.95
N TRP A 153 -17.30 7.39 2.15
CA TRP A 153 -15.86 7.28 2.46
C TRP A 153 -15.15 6.24 1.59
N LEU A 154 -15.74 5.04 1.42
CA LEU A 154 -15.21 4.02 0.52
C LEU A 154 -15.18 4.46 -0.96
N LYS A 155 -16.05 5.38 -1.39
CA LYS A 155 -15.99 6.00 -2.72
C LYS A 155 -14.83 6.97 -2.81
N THR A 156 -14.63 7.83 -1.82
CA THR A 156 -13.50 8.77 -1.74
C THR A 156 -12.15 8.06 -1.74
N CYS A 157 -11.98 7.02 -0.92
CA CYS A 157 -10.76 6.20 -0.88
C CYS A 157 -10.44 5.55 -2.24
N ALA A 158 -11.47 5.12 -2.99
CA ALA A 158 -11.29 4.56 -4.32
C ALA A 158 -10.86 5.63 -5.34
N ARG A 159 -11.36 6.86 -5.22
CA ARG A 159 -11.01 7.99 -6.11
C ARG A 159 -9.58 8.46 -5.88
N GLN A 160 -9.15 8.61 -4.62
CA GLN A 160 -7.80 9.07 -4.27
C GLN A 160 -6.69 8.10 -4.71
N LYS A 161 -7.03 6.83 -4.95
CA LYS A 161 -6.09 5.78 -5.39
C LYS A 161 -6.16 5.48 -6.89
N ARG A 162 -7.09 6.12 -7.62
CA ARG A 162 -7.26 5.96 -9.08
C ARG A 162 -6.20 6.78 -9.80
#